data_AF-C2E638-F1
#
_entry.id   AF-C2E638-F1
#
_cell.length_a   1.000
_cell.length_b   1.000
_cell.length_c   1.000
_cell.angle_alpha   90.00
_cell.angle_beta   90.00
_cell.angle_gamma   90.00
#
_symmetry.space_group_name_H-M   'P 1'
#
loop_
_entity.id
_entity.type
_entity.pdbx_description
1 polymer ?
#
loop_
_entity_poly.entity_id
_entity_poly.type
_entity_poly.pdbx_seq_one_letter_code
_entity_poly.pdbx_strand_id
1 'polypeptide(L)'
;MFTPRLNEKNKTINFLGFTFDGTAIAIRDKTTSKYYYRMGHKAKGVAHQHWRGKGYQGSDKLYRLYSPKGKYGKGNYFTYLSRTQKSFPNHSIMIREDRIMTKIRLILKNNRWG
;
A
#
# COMPACT_ATOMS: atom_id res chain seq x y z
N MET A 1 -40.27 3.78 -19.10
CA MET A 1 -39.16 3.36 -18.21
C MET A 1 -38.11 4.46 -18.20
N PHE A 2 -37.63 4.87 -17.02
CA PHE A 2 -36.56 5.87 -16.90
C PHE A 2 -35.20 5.19 -17.08
N THR A 3 -34.49 5.49 -18.16
CA THR A 3 -33.11 5.08 -18.40
C THR A 3 -32.20 6.29 -18.20
N PRO A 4 -31.60 6.47 -17.01
CA PRO A 4 -30.69 7.59 -16.79
C PRO A 4 -29.50 7.47 -17.74
N ARG A 5 -29.02 8.61 -18.28
CA ARG A 5 -27.76 8.63 -19.03
C ARG A 5 -26.64 8.15 -18.09
N LEU A 6 -26.09 6.97 -18.39
CA LEU A 6 -24.95 6.44 -17.68
C LEU A 6 -23.75 7.35 -17.92
N ASN A 7 -23.01 7.65 -16.85
CA ASN A 7 -21.80 8.46 -16.95
C ASN A 7 -20.68 7.62 -17.55
N GLU A 8 -20.43 7.76 -18.85
CA GLU A 8 -19.43 6.97 -19.57
C GLU A 8 -17.99 7.15 -19.05
N LYS A 9 -17.71 8.29 -18.40
CA LYS A 9 -16.38 8.63 -17.89
C LYS A 9 -16.05 7.95 -16.56
N ASN A 10 -17.04 7.75 -15.69
CA ASN A 10 -16.85 7.24 -14.34
C ASN A 10 -17.60 5.92 -14.16
N LYS A 11 -17.00 4.82 -14.64
CA LYS A 11 -17.58 3.47 -14.60
C LYS A 11 -17.35 2.73 -13.29
N THR A 12 -16.82 3.39 -12.27
CA THR A 12 -16.43 2.74 -11.00
C THR A 12 -17.12 3.36 -9.80
N ILE A 13 -17.60 2.55 -8.88
CA ILE A 13 -18.19 2.95 -7.61
C ILE A 13 -17.16 2.70 -6.51
N ASN A 14 -16.91 3.74 -5.70
CA ASN A 14 -16.04 3.63 -4.52
C ASN A 14 -16.91 3.45 -3.27
N PHE A 15 -16.65 2.40 -2.51
CA PHE A 15 -17.33 2.17 -1.23
C PHE A 15 -16.33 1.69 -0.18
N LEU A 16 -16.24 2.42 0.93
CA LEU A 16 -15.27 2.18 2.00
C LEU A 16 -13.82 2.09 1.44
N GLY A 17 -13.22 0.91 1.55
CA GLY A 17 -11.87 0.59 1.08
C GLY A 17 -11.80 0.00 -0.33
N PHE A 18 -12.94 -0.13 -1.01
CA PHE A 18 -13.09 -0.88 -2.25
C PHE A 18 -13.50 0.01 -3.42
N THR A 19 -13.20 -0.50 -4.61
CA THR A 19 -13.67 0.01 -5.89
C THR A 19 -14.30 -1.14 -6.66
N PHE A 20 -15.49 -0.91 -7.22
CA PHE A 20 -16.21 -1.86 -8.04
C PHE A 20 -16.48 -1.24 -9.41
N ASP A 21 -16.19 -1.97 -10.49
CA ASP A 21 -16.33 -1.49 -11.87
C ASP A 21 -17.54 -2.09 -12.62
N GLY A 22 -18.40 -2.83 -11.91
CA GLY A 22 -19.49 -3.61 -12.52
C GLY A 22 -19.16 -5.09 -12.70
N THR A 23 -17.88 -5.46 -12.64
CA THR A 23 -17.41 -6.85 -12.86
C THR A 23 -16.51 -7.36 -11.75
N ALA A 24 -15.59 -6.53 -11.27
CA ALA A 24 -14.56 -6.90 -10.32
C ALA A 24 -14.50 -5.94 -9.13
N ILE A 25 -14.19 -6.50 -7.96
CA ILE A 25 -13.88 -5.75 -6.75
C ILE A 25 -12.37 -5.62 -6.65
N ALA A 26 -11.90 -4.39 -6.45
CA ALA A 26 -10.50 -4.08 -6.19
C ALA A 26 -10.35 -3.25 -4.91
N ILE A 27 -9.13 -3.18 -4.39
CA ILE A 27 -8.80 -2.19 -3.37
C ILE A 27 -8.78 -0.83 -4.02
N ARG A 28 -9.41 0.14 -3.37
CA ARG A 28 -9.45 1.51 -3.87
C ARG A 28 -8.04 2.05 -4.09
N ASP A 29 -7.78 2.61 -5.27
CA ASP A 29 -6.47 3.17 -5.64
C ASP A 29 -5.94 4.16 -4.61
N LYS A 30 -6.80 5.02 -4.07
CA LYS A 30 -6.43 5.99 -3.03
C LYS A 30 -5.88 5.31 -1.76
N THR A 31 -6.36 4.12 -1.43
CA THR A 31 -5.88 3.31 -0.29
C THR A 31 -4.46 2.82 -0.57
N THR A 32 -4.23 2.22 -1.73
CA THR A 32 -2.91 1.71 -2.17
C THR A 32 -1.90 2.85 -2.31
N SER A 33 -2.31 3.98 -2.89
CA SER A 33 -1.48 5.19 -3.02
C SER A 33 -1.11 5.78 -1.67
N LYS A 34 -2.05 5.86 -0.71
CA LYS A 34 -1.76 6.29 0.67
C LYS A 34 -0.77 5.36 1.35
N TYR A 35 -0.89 4.04 1.13
CA TYR A 35 0.08 3.07 1.64
C TYR A 35 1.49 3.37 1.13
N TYR A 36 1.68 3.52 -0.18
CA TYR A 36 2.99 3.82 -0.78
C TYR A 36 3.55 5.17 -0.31
N TYR A 37 2.71 6.20 -0.23
CA TYR A 37 3.10 7.51 0.29
C TYR A 37 3.62 7.40 1.72
N ARG A 38 2.88 6.75 2.63
CA ARG A 38 3.26 6.59 4.04
C ARG A 38 4.52 5.73 4.19
N MET A 39 4.63 4.65 3.42
CA MET A 39 5.83 3.80 3.37
C MET A 39 7.06 4.65 2.98
N GLY A 40 6.95 5.39 1.87
CA GLY A 40 8.04 6.20 1.37
C GLY A 40 8.42 7.32 2.34
N HIS A 41 7.45 8.03 2.90
CA HIS A 41 7.70 9.08 3.88
C HIS A 41 8.39 8.55 5.14
N LYS A 42 7.98 7.37 5.63
CA LYS A 42 8.63 6.72 6.77
C LYS A 42 10.07 6.31 6.44
N ALA A 43 10.29 5.70 5.28
CA ALA A 43 11.62 5.30 4.81
C ALA A 43 12.56 6.50 4.64
N LYS A 44 12.06 7.62 4.09
CA LYS A 44 12.82 8.88 3.98
C LYS A 44 13.27 9.40 5.34
N GLY A 45 12.39 9.35 6.34
CA GLY A 45 12.71 9.74 7.71
C GLY A 45 13.80 8.85 8.34
N VAL A 46 13.75 7.53 8.12
CA VAL A 46 14.79 6.59 8.59
C VAL A 46 16.12 6.84 7.87
N ALA A 47 16.10 7.07 6.55
CA ALA A 47 17.30 7.41 5.79
C ALA A 47 17.93 8.74 6.25
N HIS A 48 17.12 9.72 6.62
CA HIS A 48 17.59 11.00 7.17
C HIS A 48 18.34 10.82 8.50
N GLN A 49 17.85 9.93 9.39
CA GLN A 49 18.59 9.63 10.63
C GLN A 49 19.94 8.98 10.33
N HIS A 50 19.99 8.09 9.35
CA HIS A 50 21.25 7.48 8.90
C HIS A 50 22.23 8.52 8.37
N TRP A 51 21.75 9.46 7.54
CA TRP A 51 22.56 10.57 7.02
C TRP A 51 23.12 11.46 8.15
N ARG A 52 22.38 11.65 9.24
CA ARG A 52 22.85 12.35 10.46
C ARG A 52 23.82 11.54 11.34
N GLY A 53 24.32 10.40 10.86
CA GLY A 53 25.24 9.53 11.61
C GLY A 53 24.57 8.68 12.70
N LYS A 54 23.24 8.65 12.79
CA LYS A 54 22.51 7.87 13.82
C LYS A 54 22.17 6.44 13.39
N GLY A 55 22.64 6.01 12.21
CA GLY A 55 22.28 4.73 11.61
C GLY A 55 20.80 4.65 11.22
N TYR A 56 20.32 3.45 10.90
CA TYR A 56 18.93 3.22 10.44
C TYR A 56 17.92 3.09 11.58
N GLN A 57 17.93 4.06 12.51
CA GLN A 57 16.98 4.10 13.63
C GLN A 57 15.52 4.09 13.14
N GLY A 58 14.72 3.17 13.67
CA GLY A 58 13.31 3.00 13.31
C GLY A 58 13.05 2.16 12.06
N SER A 59 14.08 1.54 11.47
CA SER A 59 13.95 0.59 10.35
C SER A 59 13.10 -0.63 10.71
N ASP A 60 13.19 -1.16 11.93
CA ASP A 60 12.34 -2.28 12.38
C ASP A 60 10.85 -1.94 12.28
N LYS A 61 10.47 -0.74 12.76
CA LYS A 61 9.08 -0.25 12.67
C LYS A 61 8.66 -0.03 11.22
N LEU A 62 9.57 0.43 10.35
CA LEU A 62 9.32 0.57 8.92
C LEU A 62 9.01 -0.79 8.27
N TYR A 63 9.86 -1.80 8.47
CA TYR A 63 9.64 -3.14 7.91
C TYR A 63 8.42 -3.82 8.53
N ARG A 64 8.17 -3.66 9.82
CA ARG A 64 6.97 -4.19 10.48
C ARG A 64 5.69 -3.60 9.89
N LEU A 65 5.64 -2.29 9.63
CA LEU A 65 4.42 -1.64 9.16
C LEU A 65 4.19 -1.76 7.64
N TYR A 66 5.26 -1.85 6.85
CA TYR A 66 5.16 -1.70 5.40
C TYR A 66 5.85 -2.82 4.60
N SER A 67 6.18 -3.95 5.23
CA SER A 67 6.69 -5.11 4.49
C SER A 67 5.85 -6.36 4.72
N PRO A 68 5.87 -7.32 3.78
CA PRO A 68 5.25 -8.63 3.98
C PRO A 68 5.70 -9.35 5.26
N LYS A 69 6.93 -9.12 5.72
CA LYS A 69 7.45 -9.71 6.96
C LYS A 69 6.71 -9.24 8.20
N GLY A 70 6.02 -8.10 8.14
CA GLY A 70 5.26 -7.52 9.23
C GLY A 70 3.84 -8.06 9.44
N LYS A 71 3.47 -9.14 8.76
CA LYS A 71 2.14 -9.79 8.83
C LYS A 71 1.90 -10.56 10.14
N TYR A 72 2.35 -10.07 11.28
CA TYR A 72 2.20 -10.71 12.60
C TYR A 72 1.68 -9.74 13.66
N GLY A 73 1.22 -10.27 14.80
CA GLY A 73 0.63 -9.48 15.88
C GLY A 73 -0.61 -8.70 15.41
N LYS A 74 -0.59 -7.37 15.54
CA LYS A 74 -1.67 -6.49 15.06
C LYS A 74 -1.80 -6.46 13.52
N GLY A 75 -0.84 -7.04 12.79
CA GLY A 75 -0.82 -7.07 11.33
C GLY A 75 -0.48 -5.73 10.69
N ASN A 76 -0.53 -5.70 9.36
CA ASN A 76 -0.27 -4.50 8.57
C ASN A 76 -1.14 -4.47 7.30
N TYR A 77 -0.81 -3.58 6.35
CA TYR A 77 -1.56 -3.46 5.10
C TYR A 77 -1.70 -4.79 4.35
N PHE A 78 -0.67 -5.64 4.34
CA PHE A 78 -0.78 -6.94 3.69
C PHE A 78 -1.71 -7.90 4.44
N THR A 79 -1.81 -7.79 5.77
CA THR A 79 -2.82 -8.55 6.53
C THR A 79 -4.23 -8.14 6.10
N TYR A 80 -4.47 -6.85 5.86
CA TYR A 80 -5.72 -6.37 5.30
C TYR A 80 -5.97 -6.93 3.89
N LEU A 81 -4.97 -6.87 2.98
CA LEU A 81 -5.07 -7.45 1.64
C LEU A 81 -5.38 -8.96 1.67
N SER A 82 -4.70 -9.72 2.53
CA SER A 82 -4.94 -11.17 2.67
C SER A 82 -6.33 -11.48 3.20
N ARG A 83 -6.86 -10.68 4.14
CA ARG A 83 -8.24 -10.84 4.63
C ARG A 83 -9.25 -10.54 3.53
N THR A 84 -9.04 -9.45 2.80
CA THR A 84 -9.90 -9.09 1.66
C THR A 84 -9.86 -10.17 0.57
N GLN A 85 -8.69 -10.68 0.21
CA GLN A 85 -8.56 -11.75 -0.79
C GLN A 85 -9.32 -13.01 -0.38
N LYS A 86 -9.35 -13.33 0.93
CA LYS A 86 -10.17 -14.44 1.46
C LYS A 86 -11.67 -14.17 1.34
N SER A 87 -12.12 -12.93 1.55
CA SER A 87 -13.52 -12.55 1.38
C SER A 87 -13.95 -12.47 -0.09
N PHE A 88 -13.00 -12.26 -1.01
CA PHE A 88 -13.23 -12.12 -2.45
C PHE A 88 -12.28 -13.02 -3.27
N PRO A 89 -12.41 -14.36 -3.19
CA PRO A 89 -11.43 -15.28 -3.77
C PRO A 89 -11.23 -15.14 -5.29
N ASN A 90 -12.30 -14.77 -6.01
CA ASN A 90 -12.31 -14.67 -7.47
C ASN A 90 -11.77 -13.33 -8.00
N HIS A 91 -11.37 -12.41 -7.12
CA HIS A 91 -10.90 -11.08 -7.50
C HIS A 91 -9.42 -10.91 -7.15
N SER A 92 -8.64 -10.27 -8.02
CA SER A 92 -7.22 -10.01 -7.78
C SER A 92 -7.01 -8.81 -6.86
N ILE A 93 -6.87 -9.07 -5.56
CA ILE A 93 -6.74 -8.03 -4.53
C ILE A 93 -5.28 -7.74 -4.16
N MET A 94 -4.40 -8.72 -4.31
CA MET A 94 -3.03 -8.66 -3.82
C MET A 94 -2.15 -7.71 -4.64
N ILE A 95 -1.21 -7.04 -3.98
CA ILE A 95 -0.14 -6.29 -4.64
C ILE A 95 1.15 -7.13 -4.69
N ARG A 96 2.06 -6.78 -5.61
CA ARG A 96 3.38 -7.40 -5.75
C ARG A 96 4.26 -7.21 -4.50
N GLU A 97 4.33 -8.25 -3.68
CA GLU A 97 5.07 -8.25 -2.40
C GLU A 97 6.60 -8.23 -2.58
N ASP A 98 7.10 -8.90 -3.63
CA ASP A 98 8.51 -9.02 -4.02
C ASP A 98 9.20 -7.66 -4.17
N ARG A 99 8.48 -6.67 -4.71
CA ARG A 99 9.02 -5.34 -4.99
C ARG A 99 9.03 -4.41 -3.79
N ILE A 100 8.33 -4.73 -2.71
CA ILE A 100 8.08 -3.80 -1.60
C ILE A 100 9.35 -3.60 -0.77
N MET A 101 10.02 -4.68 -0.43
CA MET A 101 11.31 -4.59 0.28
C MET A 101 12.35 -3.88 -0.58
N THR A 102 12.38 -4.15 -1.89
CA THR A 102 13.27 -3.48 -2.83
C THR A 102 13.00 -1.97 -2.88
N LYS A 103 11.73 -1.56 -2.96
CA LYS A 103 11.35 -0.13 -2.89
C LYS A 103 11.82 0.53 -1.60
N ILE A 104 11.62 -0.13 -0.45
CA ILE A 104 12.09 0.38 0.85
C ILE A 104 13.62 0.53 0.83
N ARG A 105 14.36 -0.50 0.39
CA ARG A 105 15.83 -0.47 0.30
C ARG A 105 16.33 0.64 -0.63
N LEU A 106 15.71 0.81 -1.80
CA LEU A 106 16.07 1.86 -2.74
C LEU A 106 15.87 3.26 -2.12
N ILE A 107 14.77 3.49 -1.42
CA ILE A 107 14.55 4.77 -0.73
C ILE A 107 15.60 4.96 0.38
N LEU A 108 15.94 3.92 1.14
CA LEU A 108 16.97 4.01 2.18
C LEU A 108 18.37 4.31 1.63
N LYS A 109 18.72 3.81 0.44
CA LYS A 109 20.03 4.01 -0.21
C LYS A 109 20.12 5.32 -1.00
N ASN A 110 19.07 5.65 -1.76
CA ASN A 110 19.10 6.73 -2.74
C ASN A 110 18.70 8.08 -2.14
N ASN A 111 18.20 8.11 -0.90
CA ASN A 111 17.86 9.35 -0.24
C ASN A 111 19.13 10.04 0.29
N ARG A 112 19.92 10.56 -0.66
CA ARG A 112 21.02 11.47 -0.41
C ARG A 112 20.40 12.82 -0.10
N TRP A 113 20.30 13.14 1.18
CA TRP A 113 20.02 14.51 1.59
C TRP A 113 21.22 15.36 1.17
N GLY A 114 20.98 16.24 0.21
CA GLY A 114 21.79 17.40 -0.13
C GLY A 114 20.98 18.64 0.21
#